data_AF-A0A7C2SPN8-F1
#
_entry.id   AF-A0A7C2SPN8-F1
#
_cell.length_a   1.000
_cell.length_b   1.000
_cell.length_c   1.000
_cell.angle_alpha   90.00
_cell.angle_beta   90.00
_cell.angle_gamma   90.00
#
_symmetry.space_group_name_H-M   'P 1'
#
loop_
_entity.id
_entity.type
_entity.pdbx_description
1 polymer ?
#
loop_
_entity_poly.entity_id
_entity_poly.type
_entity_poly.pdbx_seq_one_letter_code
_entity_poly.pdbx_strand_id
1 'polypeptide(L)'
;MANWFREEIDHLGDRLEQAIEKAGHEISTQRHLTKSDMEYLIRFAAQEFGNTLDQRIAKAQHETSELVNQKITLLREQLQEAAVEQKRSMMRNALVIVGVTILMGLVSLLYKKYFQGNLELIDIVRSALLGLAAGYAAMVIFRYSHAFLVLPRFKRNAVVLGLKYLDVLRPRRAWGHLLVFILILGAWAILNYSEPLLAWLGRF
;
A
#
# COMPACT_ATOMS: atom_id res chain seq x y z
N MET A 1 22.59 61.06 -81.91
CA MET A 1 22.14 60.93 -80.51
C MET A 1 20.75 60.28 -80.41
N ALA A 2 19.75 60.67 -81.22
CA ALA A 2 18.40 60.06 -81.15
C ALA A 2 18.31 58.60 -81.64
N ASN A 3 19.10 58.17 -82.63
CA ASN A 3 19.03 56.81 -83.16
C ASN A 3 19.62 55.76 -82.21
N TRP A 4 20.68 56.10 -81.45
CA TRP A 4 21.33 55.19 -80.52
C TRP A 4 20.42 54.78 -79.35
N PHE A 5 19.61 55.71 -78.84
CA PHE A 5 18.66 55.40 -77.76
C PHE A 5 17.54 54.46 -78.21
N ARG A 6 17.12 54.53 -79.48
CA ARG A 6 16.05 53.68 -80.01
C ARG A 6 16.53 52.25 -80.20
N GLU A 7 17.73 52.11 -80.73
CA GLU A 7 18.39 50.82 -80.98
C GLU A 7 18.73 50.10 -79.65
N GLU A 8 19.13 50.85 -78.62
CA GLU A 8 19.37 50.30 -77.28
C GLU A 8 18.06 49.83 -76.60
N ILE A 9 16.96 50.57 -76.78
CA ILE A 9 15.64 50.20 -76.24
C ILE A 9 15.10 48.95 -76.94
N ASP A 10 15.23 48.85 -78.26
CA ASP A 10 14.81 47.67 -79.02
C ASP A 10 15.64 46.44 -78.63
N HIS A 11 16.95 46.61 -78.47
CA HIS A 11 17.83 45.52 -78.05
C HIS A 11 17.58 45.06 -76.60
N LEU A 12 17.17 45.98 -75.71
CA LEU A 12 16.72 45.64 -74.36
C LEU A 12 15.36 44.92 -74.37
N GLY A 13 14.46 45.29 -75.27
CA GLY A 13 13.18 44.61 -75.50
C GLY A 13 13.37 43.14 -75.88
N ASP A 14 14.19 42.88 -76.90
CA ASP A 14 14.47 41.52 -77.39
C ASP A 14 15.10 40.63 -76.31
N ARG A 15 16.01 41.19 -75.50
CA ARG A 15 16.64 40.45 -74.40
C ARG A 15 15.66 40.15 -73.27
N LEU A 16 14.73 41.07 -72.99
CA LEU A 16 13.70 40.87 -71.98
C LEU A 16 12.72 39.78 -72.43
N GLU A 17 12.34 39.79 -73.72
CA GLU A 17 11.44 38.79 -74.30
C GLU A 17 12.06 37.39 -74.29
N GLN A 18 13.33 37.25 -74.67
CA GLN A 18 14.06 35.99 -74.55
C GLN A 18 14.18 35.51 -73.10
N ALA A 19 14.39 36.42 -72.15
CA ALA A 19 14.46 36.06 -70.73
C ALA A 19 13.10 35.60 -70.19
N ILE A 20 12.01 36.24 -70.62
CA ILE A 20 10.64 35.85 -70.25
C ILE A 20 10.28 34.50 -70.87
N GLU A 21 10.64 34.26 -72.13
CA GLU A 21 10.35 33.00 -72.81
C GLU A 21 11.13 31.83 -72.19
N LYS A 22 12.41 32.04 -71.87
CA LYS A 22 13.23 31.06 -71.16
C LYS A 22 12.74 30.82 -69.73
N ALA A 23 12.36 31.86 -69.01
CA ALA A 23 11.75 31.73 -67.69
C ALA A 23 10.39 31.01 -67.77
N GLY A 24 9.59 31.28 -68.79
CA GLY A 24 8.34 30.58 -69.06
C GLY A 24 8.56 29.09 -69.33
N HIS A 25 9.61 28.75 -70.07
CA HIS A 25 9.99 27.38 -70.38
C HIS A 25 10.60 26.63 -69.17
N GLU A 26 11.43 27.30 -68.37
CA GLU A 26 11.95 26.75 -67.12
C GLU A 26 10.86 26.59 -66.06
N ILE A 27 9.92 27.54 -65.96
CA ILE A 27 8.74 27.44 -65.09
C ILE A 27 7.82 26.30 -65.54
N SER A 28 7.62 26.09 -66.84
CA SER A 28 6.83 24.95 -67.34
C SER A 28 7.55 23.61 -67.17
N THR A 29 8.89 23.61 -67.15
CA THR A 29 9.72 22.41 -66.95
C THR A 29 9.87 22.04 -65.47
N GLN A 30 9.83 23.03 -64.55
CA GLN A 30 9.95 22.82 -63.11
C GLN A 30 8.61 22.62 -62.38
N ARG A 31 7.48 23.00 -62.97
CA ARG A 31 6.17 22.52 -62.51
C ARG A 31 6.05 21.07 -62.95
N HIS A 32 6.21 20.13 -62.03
CA HIS A 32 5.42 18.92 -61.86
C HIS A 32 6.22 17.90 -61.03
N LEU A 33 6.19 18.04 -59.71
CA LEU A 33 5.89 16.85 -58.90
C LEU A 33 4.57 16.33 -59.46
N THR A 34 4.61 15.25 -60.24
CA THR A 34 3.39 14.70 -60.81
C THR A 34 2.52 14.15 -59.68
N LYS A 35 1.20 14.04 -59.91
CA LYS A 35 0.29 13.45 -58.91
C LYS A 35 0.76 12.06 -58.47
N SER A 36 1.35 11.28 -59.38
CA SER A 36 1.96 9.98 -59.11
C SER A 36 3.16 10.06 -58.18
N ASP A 37 4.02 11.08 -58.30
CA ASP A 37 5.19 11.24 -57.42
C ASP A 37 4.76 11.63 -56.01
N MET A 38 3.73 12.50 -55.89
CA MET A 38 3.14 12.82 -54.58
C MET A 38 2.46 11.60 -53.94
N GLU A 39 1.75 10.79 -54.72
CA GLU A 39 1.15 9.56 -54.22
C GLU A 39 2.22 8.55 -53.75
N TYR A 40 3.33 8.43 -54.49
CA TYR A 40 4.47 7.60 -54.11
C TYR A 40 5.11 8.09 -52.81
N LEU A 41 5.39 9.39 -52.68
CA LEU A 41 5.98 9.97 -51.47
C LEU A 41 5.07 9.83 -50.25
N ILE A 42 3.75 9.99 -50.41
CA ILE A 42 2.77 9.77 -49.33
C ILE A 42 2.75 8.30 -48.92
N ARG A 43 2.72 7.36 -49.88
CA ARG A 43 2.77 5.93 -49.59
C ARG A 43 4.08 5.54 -48.90
N PHE A 44 5.21 6.06 -49.37
CA PHE A 44 6.53 5.84 -48.78
C PHE A 44 6.61 6.40 -47.35
N ALA A 45 6.17 7.66 -47.14
CA ALA A 45 6.13 8.27 -45.82
C ALA A 45 5.17 7.55 -44.87
N ALA A 46 4.00 7.11 -45.35
CA ALA A 46 3.06 6.32 -44.56
C ALA A 46 3.65 4.97 -44.15
N GLN A 47 4.38 4.31 -45.05
CA GLN A 47 5.03 3.03 -44.77
C GLN A 47 6.17 3.19 -43.77
N GLU A 48 7.07 4.17 -43.94
CA GLU A 48 8.16 4.38 -42.99
C GLU A 48 7.69 4.90 -41.63
N PHE A 49 6.64 5.72 -41.62
CA PHE A 49 6.00 6.15 -40.38
C PHE A 49 5.35 4.97 -39.66
N GLY A 50 4.65 4.09 -40.38
CA GLY A 50 4.09 2.85 -39.83
C GLY A 50 5.17 1.95 -39.22
N ASN A 51 6.24 1.67 -39.98
CA ASN A 51 7.37 0.86 -39.52
C ASN A 51 8.02 1.44 -38.25
N THR A 52 8.24 2.77 -38.24
CA THR A 52 8.85 3.45 -37.08
C THR A 52 7.92 3.45 -35.87
N LEU A 53 6.61 3.64 -36.07
CA LEU A 53 5.63 3.55 -34.99
C LEU A 53 5.58 2.16 -34.40
N ASP A 54 5.51 1.12 -35.23
CA ASP A 54 5.46 -0.27 -34.78
C ASP A 54 6.69 -0.63 -33.94
N GLN A 55 7.88 -0.21 -34.38
CA GLN A 55 9.12 -0.39 -33.61
C GLN A 55 9.08 0.34 -32.25
N ARG A 56 8.57 1.58 -32.21
CA ARG A 56 8.43 2.34 -30.96
C ARG A 56 7.40 1.73 -30.02
N ILE A 57 6.28 1.25 -30.56
CA ILE A 57 5.23 0.57 -29.79
C ILE A 57 5.77 -0.72 -29.21
N ALA A 58 6.44 -1.56 -30.01
CA ALA A 58 7.04 -2.79 -29.54
C ALA A 58 8.08 -2.55 -28.43
N LYS A 59 8.94 -1.53 -28.61
CA LYS A 59 9.92 -1.13 -27.59
C LYS A 59 9.22 -0.64 -26.31
N ALA A 60 8.22 0.23 -26.43
CA ALA A 60 7.47 0.75 -25.28
C ALA A 60 6.73 -0.36 -24.52
N GLN A 61 6.15 -1.34 -25.24
CA GLN A 61 5.51 -2.51 -24.63
C GLN A 61 6.52 -3.37 -23.87
N HIS A 62 7.71 -3.60 -24.44
CA HIS A 62 8.77 -4.34 -23.77
C HIS A 62 9.23 -3.63 -22.49
N GLU A 63 9.59 -2.34 -22.58
CA GLU A 63 10.04 -1.55 -21.42
C GLU A 63 8.96 -1.46 -20.34
N THR A 64 7.69 -1.28 -20.74
CA THR A 64 6.56 -1.26 -19.79
C THR A 64 6.41 -2.61 -19.10
N SER A 65 6.48 -3.71 -19.85
CA SER A 65 6.36 -5.06 -19.30
C SER A 65 7.50 -5.37 -18.33
N GLU A 66 8.73 -4.98 -18.68
CA GLU A 66 9.90 -5.14 -17.83
C GLU A 66 9.77 -4.34 -16.53
N LEU A 67 9.39 -3.06 -16.61
CA LEU A 67 9.17 -2.21 -15.44
C LEU A 67 8.04 -2.72 -14.54
N VAL A 68 6.94 -3.18 -15.14
CA VAL A 68 5.82 -3.78 -14.39
C VAL A 68 6.28 -5.05 -13.68
N ASN A 69 7.00 -5.95 -14.37
CA ASN A 69 7.52 -7.17 -13.76
C ASN A 69 8.51 -6.89 -12.62
N GLN A 70 9.41 -5.92 -12.79
CA GLN A 70 10.33 -5.50 -11.73
C GLN A 70 9.56 -4.97 -10.52
N LYS A 71 8.57 -4.09 -10.72
CA LYS A 71 7.75 -3.56 -9.62
C LYS A 71 6.92 -4.64 -8.92
N ILE A 72 6.34 -5.58 -9.66
CA ILE A 72 5.60 -6.70 -9.09
C ILE A 72 6.52 -7.59 -8.26
N THR A 73 7.74 -7.85 -8.74
CA THR A 73 8.73 -8.66 -8.03
C THR A 73 9.15 -7.99 -6.72
N LEU A 74 9.46 -6.69 -6.76
CA LEU A 74 9.80 -5.91 -5.56
C LEU A 74 8.63 -5.87 -4.56
N LEU A 75 7.40 -5.66 -5.04
CA LEU A 75 6.21 -5.67 -4.19
C LEU A 75 6.04 -7.04 -3.52
N ARG A 76 6.24 -8.13 -4.28
CA ARG A 76 6.13 -9.49 -3.75
C ARG A 76 7.18 -9.75 -2.66
N GLU A 77 8.41 -9.31 -2.87
CA GLU A 77 9.50 -9.42 -1.89
C GLU A 77 9.19 -8.64 -0.61
N GLN A 78 8.78 -7.37 -0.74
CA GLN A 78 8.38 -6.54 0.40
C GLN A 78 7.20 -7.13 1.18
N LEU A 79 6.20 -7.68 0.48
CA LEU A 79 5.07 -8.35 1.12
C LEU A 79 5.50 -9.62 1.86
N GLN A 80 6.41 -10.41 1.30
CA GLN A 80 6.96 -11.59 1.94
C GLN A 80 7.76 -11.23 3.20
N GLU A 81 8.64 -10.22 3.11
CA GLU A 81 9.42 -9.74 4.24
C GLU A 81 8.53 -9.22 5.36
N ALA A 82 7.54 -8.39 5.04
CA ALA A 82 6.56 -7.88 6.02
C ALA A 82 5.76 -9.01 6.68
N ALA A 83 5.36 -10.04 5.92
CA ALA A 83 4.66 -11.20 6.46
C ALA A 83 5.55 -12.03 7.40
N VAL A 84 6.83 -12.21 7.05
CA VAL A 84 7.80 -12.91 7.90
C VAL A 84 8.05 -12.14 9.19
N GLU A 85 8.25 -10.82 9.11
CA GLU A 85 8.44 -9.96 10.28
C GLU A 85 7.19 -9.95 11.18
N GLN A 86 6.00 -9.85 10.58
CA GLN A 86 4.74 -9.94 11.30
C GLN A 86 4.60 -11.28 12.03
N LYS A 87 4.87 -12.40 11.36
CA LYS A 87 4.83 -13.74 11.97
C LYS A 87 5.83 -13.85 13.12
N ARG A 88 7.05 -13.35 12.95
CA ARG A 88 8.11 -13.38 13.99
C ARG A 88 7.70 -12.56 15.21
N SER A 89 7.17 -11.35 15.00
CA SER A 89 6.67 -10.49 16.07
C SER A 89 5.50 -11.12 16.81
N MET A 90 4.52 -11.67 16.07
CA MET A 90 3.39 -12.41 16.65
C MET A 90 3.85 -13.60 17.48
N MET A 91 4.79 -14.40 16.98
CA MET A 91 5.32 -15.57 17.67
C MET A 91 6.04 -15.18 18.96
N ARG A 92 6.88 -14.15 18.95
CA ARG A 92 7.54 -13.63 20.15
C ARG A 92 6.52 -13.18 21.21
N ASN A 93 5.52 -12.40 20.79
CA ASN A 93 4.51 -11.89 21.72
C ASN A 93 3.66 -13.02 22.30
N ALA A 94 3.29 -14.01 21.46
CA ALA A 94 2.57 -15.20 21.90
C ALA A 94 3.38 -16.02 22.92
N LEU A 95 4.68 -16.21 22.69
CA LEU A 95 5.57 -16.92 23.63
C LEU A 95 5.62 -16.23 25.00
N VAL A 96 5.69 -14.89 25.03
CA VAL A 96 5.65 -14.12 26.28
C VAL A 96 4.33 -14.33 27.00
N ILE A 97 3.19 -14.24 26.30
CA ILE A 97 1.85 -14.43 26.89
C ILE A 97 1.68 -15.84 27.46
N VAL A 98 2.09 -16.86 26.70
CA VAL A 98 2.06 -18.26 27.15
C VAL A 98 2.97 -18.44 28.36
N GLY A 99 4.17 -17.86 28.34
CA GLY A 99 5.08 -17.87 29.49
C GLY A 99 4.46 -17.24 30.74
N VAL A 100 3.85 -16.05 30.62
CA VAL A 100 3.14 -15.38 31.73
C VAL A 100 2.02 -16.25 32.27
N THR A 101 1.24 -16.88 31.39
CA THR A 101 0.14 -17.77 31.77
C THR A 101 0.63 -18.94 32.62
N ILE A 102 1.66 -19.64 32.14
CA ILE A 102 2.22 -20.82 32.82
C ILE A 102 2.87 -20.41 34.14
N LEU A 103 3.72 -19.37 34.11
CA LEU A 103 4.41 -18.88 35.31
C LEU A 103 3.41 -18.49 36.39
N MET A 104 2.35 -17.77 36.04
CA MET A 104 1.38 -17.31 37.02
C MET A 104 0.54 -18.46 37.59
N GLY A 105 0.20 -19.46 36.76
CA GLY A 105 -0.41 -20.70 37.25
C GLY A 105 0.49 -21.46 38.23
N LEU A 106 1.79 -21.60 37.91
CA LEU A 106 2.78 -22.24 38.79
C LEU A 106 2.98 -21.47 40.10
N VAL A 107 3.13 -20.16 40.05
CA VAL A 107 3.25 -19.30 41.24
C VAL A 107 2.02 -19.45 42.13
N SER A 108 0.82 -19.46 41.53
CA SER A 108 -0.42 -19.66 42.29
C SER A 108 -0.49 -21.04 42.95
N LEU A 109 -0.01 -22.10 42.30
CA LEU A 109 0.05 -23.44 42.87
C LEU A 109 1.07 -23.54 44.01
N LEU A 110 2.27 -23.00 43.82
CA LEU A 110 3.33 -23.01 44.81
C LEU A 110 2.93 -22.25 46.08
N TYR A 111 2.31 -21.09 45.90
CA TYR A 111 1.78 -20.30 47.01
C TYR A 111 0.78 -21.13 47.84
N LYS A 112 -0.19 -21.78 47.18
CA LYS A 112 -1.18 -22.60 47.89
C LYS A 112 -0.57 -23.83 48.55
N LYS A 113 0.34 -24.53 47.88
CA LYS A 113 1.03 -25.68 48.47
C LYS A 113 1.79 -25.31 49.74
N TYR A 114 2.47 -24.16 49.74
CA TYR A 114 3.29 -23.73 50.88
C TYR A 114 2.45 -23.21 52.06
N PHE A 115 1.35 -22.50 51.78
CA PHE A 115 0.53 -21.87 52.83
C PHE A 115 -0.68 -22.70 53.30
N GLN A 116 -1.25 -23.57 52.45
CA GLN A 116 -2.48 -24.32 52.75
C GLN A 116 -2.24 -25.83 52.97
N GLY A 117 -1.03 -26.33 52.67
CA GLY A 117 -0.58 -27.69 53.01
C GLY A 117 -1.18 -28.82 52.17
N ASN A 118 -2.44 -28.70 51.74
CA ASN A 118 -3.13 -29.64 50.87
C ASN A 118 -3.48 -28.99 49.53
N LEU A 119 -3.22 -29.70 48.43
CA LEU A 119 -3.62 -29.29 47.09
C LEU A 119 -4.84 -30.10 46.68
N GLU A 120 -6.00 -29.46 46.68
CA GLU A 120 -7.21 -30.06 46.11
C GLU A 120 -7.26 -29.83 44.60
N LEU A 121 -8.01 -30.67 43.89
CA LEU A 121 -8.20 -30.55 42.44
C LEU A 121 -8.75 -29.16 42.05
N ILE A 122 -9.60 -28.58 42.92
CA ILE A 122 -10.16 -27.24 42.71
C ILE A 122 -9.10 -26.13 42.73
N ASP A 123 -8.01 -26.31 43.49
CA ASP A 123 -6.92 -25.33 43.54
C ASP A 123 -6.10 -25.30 42.26
N ILE A 124 -5.97 -26.46 41.61
CA ILE A 124 -5.35 -26.58 40.29
C ILE A 124 -6.19 -25.86 39.24
N VAL A 125 -7.52 -26.00 39.28
CA VAL A 125 -8.42 -25.29 38.37
C VAL A 125 -8.37 -23.78 38.59
N ARG A 126 -8.39 -23.31 39.85
CA ARG A 126 -8.33 -21.87 40.19
C ARG A 126 -7.01 -21.23 39.76
N SER A 127 -5.89 -21.93 39.97
CA SER A 127 -4.56 -21.44 39.56
C SER A 127 -4.40 -21.40 38.05
N ALA A 128 -4.91 -22.41 37.32
CA ALA A 128 -4.94 -22.39 35.85
C ALA A 128 -5.78 -21.22 35.31
N LEU A 129 -6.96 -20.95 35.89
CA LEU A 129 -7.79 -19.80 35.53
C LEU A 129 -7.09 -18.47 35.80
N LEU A 130 -6.39 -18.35 36.93
CA LEU A 130 -5.64 -17.14 37.27
C LEU A 130 -4.46 -16.93 36.30
N GLY A 131 -3.79 -18.01 35.89
CA GLY A 131 -2.81 -17.99 34.80
C GLY A 131 -3.40 -17.47 33.50
N LEU A 132 -4.56 -18.01 33.08
CA LEU A 132 -5.24 -17.58 31.87
C LEU A 132 -5.66 -16.11 31.93
N ALA A 133 -6.17 -15.64 33.08
CA ALA A 133 -6.51 -14.25 33.30
C ALA A 133 -5.27 -13.34 33.16
N ALA A 134 -4.14 -13.73 33.76
CA ALA A 134 -2.90 -12.97 33.69
C ALA A 134 -2.32 -12.92 32.27
N GLY A 135 -2.29 -14.05 31.55
CA GLY A 135 -1.87 -14.09 30.16
C GLY A 135 -2.76 -13.25 29.25
N TYR A 136 -4.08 -13.33 29.45
CA TYR A 136 -5.03 -12.52 28.70
C TYR A 136 -4.85 -11.02 28.94
N ALA A 137 -4.67 -10.61 30.21
CA ALA A 137 -4.39 -9.23 30.57
C ALA A 137 -3.10 -8.73 29.91
N ALA A 138 -2.02 -9.52 29.95
CA ALA A 138 -0.77 -9.19 29.28
C ALA A 138 -0.97 -8.98 27.77
N MET A 139 -1.72 -9.86 27.12
CA MET A 139 -2.05 -9.75 25.69
C MET A 139 -2.76 -8.43 25.35
N VAL A 140 -3.77 -8.08 26.14
CA VAL A 140 -4.52 -6.81 26.00
C VAL A 140 -3.59 -5.61 26.17
N ILE A 141 -2.80 -5.58 27.25
CA ILE A 141 -1.86 -4.49 27.54
C ILE A 141 -0.84 -4.31 26.42
N PHE A 142 -0.20 -5.39 25.96
CA PHE A 142 0.78 -5.32 24.86
C PHE A 142 0.15 -4.78 23.58
N ARG A 143 -1.06 -5.24 23.23
CA ARG A 143 -1.76 -4.82 22.01
C ARG A 143 -2.07 -3.33 22.01
N TYR A 144 -2.61 -2.81 23.11
CA TYR A 144 -2.93 -1.38 23.23
C TYR A 144 -1.69 -0.50 23.39
N SER A 145 -0.66 -0.97 24.10
CA SER A 145 0.60 -0.23 24.27
C SER A 145 1.34 -0.09 22.93
N HIS A 146 1.44 -1.17 22.16
CA HIS A 146 2.06 -1.12 20.83
C HIS A 146 1.28 -0.20 19.87
N ALA A 147 -0.06 -0.26 19.90
CA ALA A 147 -0.90 0.63 19.11
C ALA A 147 -0.71 2.11 19.51
N PHE A 148 -0.42 2.39 20.79
CA PHE A 148 -0.14 3.74 21.28
C PHE A 148 1.24 4.26 20.86
N LEU A 149 2.27 3.39 20.84
CA LEU A 149 3.65 3.77 20.55
C LEU A 149 3.92 4.01 19.06
N VAL A 150 3.20 3.34 18.16
CA VAL A 150 3.39 3.46 16.69
C VAL A 150 2.67 4.68 16.10
N LEU A 151 1.89 5.42 16.89
CA LEU A 151 1.22 6.64 16.42
C LEU A 151 2.24 7.77 16.15
N PRO A 152 2.20 8.42 14.96
CA PRO A 152 3.05 9.57 14.66
C PRO A 152 2.88 10.68 15.69
N ARG A 153 3.98 11.36 16.06
CA ARG A 153 4.01 12.43 17.08
C ARG A 153 2.94 13.51 16.86
N PHE A 154 2.55 13.79 15.61
CA PHE A 154 1.51 14.77 15.25
C PHE A 154 0.07 14.36 15.66
N LYS A 155 -0.21 13.06 15.83
CA LYS A 155 -1.51 12.56 16.33
C LYS A 155 -1.55 12.42 17.86
N ARG A 156 -0.49 12.78 18.59
CA ARG A 156 -0.47 12.74 20.07
C ARG A 156 -1.17 13.92 20.74
N ASN A 157 -1.34 15.08 20.07
CA ASN A 157 -1.44 16.35 20.83
C ASN A 157 -2.75 17.15 20.87
N ALA A 158 -3.85 16.87 20.15
CA ALA A 158 -5.03 17.75 20.35
C ALA A 158 -6.39 17.12 20.06
N VAL A 159 -6.60 16.52 18.89
CA VAL A 159 -7.94 16.11 18.46
C VAL A 159 -8.18 14.60 18.63
N VAL A 160 -7.10 13.82 18.73
CA VAL A 160 -7.14 12.36 18.88
C VAL A 160 -7.45 11.92 20.31
N LEU A 161 -7.14 12.67 21.36
CA LEU A 161 -7.55 12.31 22.73
C LEU A 161 -9.06 12.53 22.96
N GLY A 162 -9.65 13.58 22.38
CA GLY A 162 -11.09 13.83 22.42
C GLY A 162 -11.92 12.82 21.60
N LEU A 163 -11.42 12.43 20.42
CA LEU A 163 -12.10 11.43 19.56
C LEU A 163 -11.72 9.97 19.91
N LYS A 164 -10.55 9.68 20.50
CA LYS A 164 -10.21 8.32 20.98
C LYS A 164 -11.06 7.89 22.16
N TYR A 165 -11.52 8.79 23.03
CA TYR A 165 -12.41 8.38 24.11
C TYR A 165 -13.74 7.84 23.54
N LEU A 166 -14.19 8.38 22.40
CA LEU A 166 -15.36 7.90 21.67
C LEU A 166 -15.06 6.72 20.72
N ASP A 167 -13.85 6.60 20.17
CA ASP A 167 -13.46 5.52 19.24
C ASP A 167 -12.81 4.29 19.94
N VAL A 168 -12.33 4.43 21.18
CA VAL A 168 -12.08 3.28 22.12
C VAL A 168 -13.40 2.61 22.49
N LEU A 169 -14.50 3.37 22.47
CA LEU A 169 -15.87 2.89 22.57
C LEU A 169 -16.42 2.35 21.23
N ARG A 170 -15.63 2.28 20.14
CA ARG A 170 -16.12 1.72 18.88
C ARG A 170 -16.49 0.24 19.12
N PRO A 171 -17.78 -0.14 19.01
CA PRO A 171 -18.34 -1.36 19.63
C PRO A 171 -17.77 -2.70 19.15
N ARG A 172 -16.93 -2.70 18.11
CA ARG A 172 -16.65 -3.92 17.35
C ARG A 172 -15.37 -4.67 17.77
N ARG A 173 -14.50 -4.11 18.61
CA ARG A 173 -13.22 -4.79 18.98
C ARG A 173 -12.82 -4.73 20.46
N ALA A 174 -12.98 -3.61 21.16
CA ALA A 174 -12.56 -3.51 22.57
C ALA A 174 -13.52 -4.22 23.54
N TRP A 175 -14.83 -4.09 23.30
CA TRP A 175 -15.88 -4.72 24.11
C TRP A 175 -15.77 -6.24 24.16
N GLY A 176 -15.44 -6.90 23.05
CA GLY A 176 -15.23 -8.35 23.04
C GLY A 176 -14.08 -8.78 23.95
N HIS A 177 -13.00 -8.00 24.02
CA HIS A 177 -11.88 -8.31 24.90
C HIS A 177 -12.22 -8.08 26.38
N LEU A 178 -12.93 -7.01 26.68
CA LEU A 178 -13.45 -6.74 28.02
C LEU A 178 -14.40 -7.84 28.47
N LEU A 179 -15.33 -8.27 27.61
CA LEU A 179 -16.30 -9.31 27.92
C LEU A 179 -15.61 -10.64 28.24
N VAL A 180 -14.64 -11.07 27.41
CA VAL A 180 -13.87 -12.28 27.68
C VAL A 180 -13.08 -12.17 28.99
N PHE A 181 -12.46 -11.03 29.26
CA PHE A 181 -11.74 -10.83 30.53
C PHE A 181 -12.67 -10.87 31.74
N ILE A 182 -13.84 -10.22 31.64
CA ILE A 182 -14.89 -10.26 32.67
C ILE A 182 -15.41 -11.68 32.88
N LEU A 183 -15.58 -12.48 31.82
CA LEU A 183 -15.98 -13.89 31.94
C LEU A 183 -14.92 -14.72 32.66
N ILE A 184 -13.64 -14.55 32.33
CA ILE A 184 -12.55 -15.28 33.01
C ILE A 184 -12.48 -14.88 34.49
N LEU A 185 -12.56 -13.59 34.79
CA LEU A 185 -12.58 -13.10 36.17
C LEU A 185 -13.84 -13.53 36.92
N GLY A 186 -14.99 -13.52 36.26
CA GLY A 186 -16.26 -13.98 36.82
C GLY A 186 -16.22 -15.46 37.17
N ALA A 187 -15.71 -16.31 36.27
CA ALA A 187 -15.52 -17.73 36.52
C ALA A 187 -14.55 -17.97 37.70
N TRP A 188 -13.44 -17.22 37.73
CA TRP A 188 -12.50 -17.29 38.86
C TRP A 188 -13.13 -16.85 40.18
N ALA A 189 -13.90 -15.76 40.18
CA ALA A 189 -14.58 -15.23 41.37
C ALA A 189 -15.65 -16.20 41.89
N ILE A 190 -16.48 -16.77 41.02
CA ILE A 190 -17.50 -17.76 41.37
C ILE A 190 -16.84 -18.98 42.03
N LEU A 191 -15.75 -19.48 41.46
CA LEU A 191 -15.08 -20.66 42.00
C LEU A 191 -14.39 -20.39 43.33
N ASN A 192 -13.94 -19.16 43.58
CA ASN A 192 -13.22 -18.81 44.81
C ASN A 192 -14.14 -18.33 45.95
N TYR A 193 -15.27 -17.72 45.60
CA TYR A 193 -16.20 -17.08 46.53
C TYR A 193 -17.61 -17.68 46.48
N SER A 194 -17.75 -18.95 46.08
CA SER A 194 -19.05 -19.60 45.87
C SER A 194 -20.00 -19.48 47.08
N GLU A 195 -19.50 -19.65 48.30
CA GLU A 195 -20.30 -19.54 49.52
C GLU A 195 -20.79 -18.11 49.83
N PRO A 196 -19.93 -17.07 49.88
CA PRO A 196 -20.39 -15.71 50.09
C PRO A 196 -21.21 -15.14 48.92
N LEU A 197 -20.98 -15.58 47.68
CA LEU A 197 -21.81 -15.19 46.52
C LEU A 197 -23.23 -15.74 46.60
N LEU A 198 -23.37 -17.02 46.94
CA LEU A 198 -24.69 -17.64 47.16
C LEU A 198 -25.43 -17.01 48.35
N ALA A 199 -24.70 -16.68 49.42
CA ALA A 199 -25.26 -15.98 50.58
C ALA A 199 -25.70 -14.53 50.26
N TRP A 200 -25.05 -13.86 49.31
CA TRP A 200 -25.44 -12.52 48.86
C TRP A 200 -26.62 -12.57 47.86
N LEU A 201 -26.63 -13.54 46.95
CA LEU A 201 -27.75 -13.76 46.02
C LEU A 201 -29.03 -14.24 46.71
N GLY A 202 -28.93 -15.03 47.79
CA GLY A 202 -30.09 -15.44 48.59
C GLY A 202 -30.67 -14.33 49.49
N ARG A 203 -30.06 -13.13 49.51
CA ARG A 203 -30.56 -11.96 50.24
C ARG A 203 -31.33 -10.97 49.35
N PHE A 204 -31.40 -11.21 48.04
CA PHE A 204 -32.23 -10.50 47.06
C PHE A 204 -33.35 -11.41 46.57
#